data_AF-A0A3C0U463-F1
#
_entry.id   AF-A0A3C0U463-F1
#
_cell.length_a   1.000
_cell.length_b   1.000
_cell.length_c   1.000
_cell.angle_alpha   90.00
_cell.angle_beta   90.00
_cell.angle_gamma   90.00
#
_symmetry.space_group_name_H-M   'P 1'
#
loop_
_entity.id
_entity.type
_entity.pdbx_description
1 polymer ?
#
loop_
_entity_poly.entity_id
_entity_poly.type
_entity_poly.pdbx_seq_one_letter_code
_entity_poly.pdbx_strand_id
1 'polypeptide(L)'
;MIAQLQKELKVYFSGILGYLIIGIYLLINGLMLWVFNGPFNLLEGGYATLSNYFGLAPWVFLFLIPAVSMRVFSDELKSGMMELLIVRPISTLELVLAKFLGTLTVVVLSILPTFVYLWSMSELGSPVGNIDWGASIGSFLGLLALGAAYTATAVFASSLTTNNVVAFVLGVVFNAGMYIGFEALANLYQFSGWELVVRNVGINEHYISMSRGVLDARDLGYFLGIIMLFLGLTQVLVARGHLKRPLRSAAIFILPALALLIGSSVIHWRVDLTEEGRYSLSEGTEGLLDQLDEPLLVKIYLEGDFPAGFERLKLESRYMLEEWSARNGNVFFEFINPNQVENAQEFKNQLATKGINPVQLQVSSKNGQSVLNVFPAAILSYREKEEVAILLEDVMVFDPAEQVNVSIQQLEFNLARSLSALLQEEKPKVAMITGHGELSALQTAGIGMALSEHYTVERFSTQTYKALPNGEPDIEDLIRRLNTFELAIIAKPTKTFSELDKYFLDQYAMGGGHLMWFIDGV
;
A
#
# COMPACT_ATOMS: atom_id res chain seq x y z
N MET A 1 15.26 -38.86 2.30
CA MET A 1 14.36 -37.72 2.55
C MET A 1 12.88 -38.08 2.78
N ILE A 2 12.12 -38.58 1.79
CA ILE A 2 10.65 -38.78 1.88
C ILE A 2 10.24 -39.68 3.06
N ALA A 3 10.92 -40.80 3.27
CA ALA A 3 10.64 -41.71 4.38
C ALA A 3 10.83 -41.04 5.76
N GLN A 4 11.78 -40.11 5.88
CA GLN A 4 11.98 -39.34 7.11
C GLN A 4 10.85 -38.34 7.31
N LEU A 5 10.44 -37.63 6.26
CA LEU A 5 9.29 -36.72 6.34
C LEU A 5 8.01 -37.45 6.77
N GLN A 6 7.74 -38.62 6.18
CA GLN A 6 6.60 -39.46 6.58
C GLN A 6 6.68 -39.89 8.05
N LYS A 7 7.88 -40.21 8.55
CA LYS A 7 8.09 -40.49 9.98
C LYS A 7 7.72 -39.28 10.82
N GLU A 8 8.24 -38.08 10.52
CA GLU A 8 7.96 -36.86 11.28
C GLU A 8 6.46 -36.52 11.30
N LEU A 9 5.79 -36.59 10.14
CA LEU A 9 4.33 -36.40 10.06
C LEU A 9 3.59 -37.43 10.91
N LYS A 10 4.01 -38.70 10.87
CA LYS A 10 3.42 -39.73 11.72
C LYS A 10 3.63 -39.41 13.20
N VAL A 11 4.77 -38.86 13.62
CA VAL A 11 4.97 -38.45 15.02
C VAL A 11 3.96 -37.38 15.44
N TYR A 12 3.68 -36.39 14.59
CA TYR A 12 2.73 -35.32 14.90
C TYR A 12 1.27 -35.78 14.93
N PHE A 13 0.87 -36.63 13.97
CA PHE A 13 -0.53 -37.04 13.77
C PHE A 13 -0.89 -38.41 14.37
N SER A 14 0.07 -39.22 14.81
CA SER A 14 -0.25 -40.42 15.62
C SER A 14 -0.58 -40.08 17.07
N GLY A 15 -0.16 -38.90 17.54
CA GLY A 15 -0.52 -38.37 18.85
C GLY A 15 -1.50 -37.20 18.77
N ILE A 16 -1.94 -36.73 19.94
CA ILE A 16 -2.89 -35.61 20.04
C ILE A 16 -2.25 -34.24 19.78
N LEU A 17 -0.91 -34.13 19.84
CA LEU A 17 -0.21 -32.86 19.85
C LEU A 17 -0.46 -32.02 18.58
N GLY A 18 -0.37 -32.63 17.39
CA GLY A 18 -0.60 -31.92 16.13
C GLY A 18 -2.03 -31.37 16.04
N TYR A 19 -3.02 -32.20 16.37
CA TYR A 19 -4.43 -31.80 16.40
C TYR A 19 -4.71 -30.73 17.44
N LEU A 20 -4.12 -30.83 18.62
CA LEU A 20 -4.28 -29.86 19.70
C LEU A 20 -3.77 -28.48 19.28
N ILE A 21 -2.60 -28.41 18.64
CA ILE A 21 -2.02 -27.12 18.22
C ILE A 21 -2.84 -26.48 17.10
N ILE A 22 -3.27 -27.26 16.11
CA ILE A 22 -4.20 -26.78 15.06
C ILE A 22 -5.51 -26.29 15.72
N GLY A 23 -6.06 -27.06 16.66
CA GLY A 23 -7.27 -26.69 17.39
C GLY A 23 -7.13 -25.39 18.17
N ILE A 24 -6.01 -25.19 18.87
CA ILE A 24 -5.72 -23.94 19.61
C ILE A 24 -5.57 -22.76 18.64
N TYR A 25 -4.87 -22.94 17.51
CA TYR A 25 -4.75 -21.90 16.48
C TYR A 25 -6.12 -21.45 15.98
N LEU A 26 -6.97 -22.40 15.59
CA LEU A 26 -8.31 -22.11 15.07
C LEU A 26 -9.24 -21.55 16.14
N LEU A 27 -9.11 -21.99 17.40
CA LEU A 27 -9.90 -21.48 18.50
C LEU A 27 -9.54 -20.03 18.82
N ILE A 28 -8.26 -19.69 18.89
CA ILE A 28 -7.82 -18.31 19.16
C ILE A 28 -8.27 -17.38 18.03
N ASN A 29 -8.01 -17.74 16.77
CA ASN A 29 -8.45 -16.93 15.63
C ASN A 29 -9.98 -16.84 15.56
N GLY A 30 -10.69 -17.96 15.69
CA GLY A 30 -12.16 -17.99 15.66
C GLY A 30 -12.79 -17.10 16.73
N LEU A 31 -12.32 -17.18 17.98
CA LEU A 31 -12.84 -16.34 19.06
C LEU A 31 -12.51 -14.86 18.88
N MET A 32 -11.26 -14.53 18.51
CA MET A 32 -10.84 -13.13 18.38
C MET A 32 -11.44 -12.43 17.17
N LEU A 33 -11.62 -13.15 16.06
CA LEU A 33 -12.13 -12.57 14.82
C LEU A 33 -13.66 -12.45 14.79
N TRP A 34 -14.37 -13.35 15.47
CA TRP A 34 -15.84 -13.45 15.33
C TRP A 34 -16.62 -13.23 16.63
N VAL A 35 -16.04 -13.54 17.79
CA VAL A 35 -16.79 -13.58 19.06
C VAL A 35 -16.49 -12.37 19.94
N PHE A 36 -15.22 -12.02 20.10
CA PHE A 36 -14.84 -10.92 20.98
C PHE A 36 -14.83 -9.59 20.24
N ASN A 37 -15.45 -8.59 20.87
CA ASN A 37 -15.42 -7.20 20.42
C ASN A 37 -14.03 -6.63 20.73
N GLY A 38 -13.36 -6.07 19.73
CA GLY A 38 -11.95 -5.70 19.82
C GLY A 38 -11.33 -5.39 18.45
N PRO A 39 -10.05 -4.99 18.44
CA PRO A 39 -9.40 -4.46 17.23
C PRO A 39 -9.26 -5.48 16.11
N PHE A 40 -9.35 -6.78 16.40
CA PHE A 40 -9.24 -7.85 15.41
C PHE A 40 -10.58 -8.38 14.92
N ASN A 41 -11.72 -7.90 15.45
CA ASN A 41 -13.02 -8.41 15.06
C ASN A 41 -13.32 -8.06 13.59
N LEU A 42 -13.77 -9.03 12.79
CA LEU A 42 -14.02 -8.84 11.37
C LEU A 42 -15.35 -8.09 11.10
N LEU A 43 -16.34 -8.26 11.97
CA LEU A 43 -17.66 -7.62 11.83
C LEU A 43 -17.63 -6.14 12.24
N GLU A 44 -16.80 -5.79 13.22
CA GLU A 44 -16.63 -4.39 13.67
C GLU A 44 -15.79 -3.56 12.69
N GLY A 45 -15.03 -4.21 11.80
CA GLY A 45 -14.17 -3.55 10.82
C GLY A 45 -14.95 -2.77 9.75
N GLY A 46 -16.25 -3.02 9.56
CA GLY A 46 -17.09 -2.30 8.59
C GLY A 46 -16.74 -2.50 7.11
N TYR A 47 -15.69 -3.29 6.80
CA TYR A 47 -15.28 -3.65 5.45
C TYR A 47 -15.07 -5.16 5.34
N ALA A 48 -15.44 -5.72 4.19
CA ALA A 48 -15.21 -7.12 3.85
C ALA A 48 -13.72 -7.35 3.50
N THR A 49 -12.88 -7.40 4.52
CA THR A 49 -11.43 -7.62 4.38
C THR A 49 -10.91 -8.56 5.46
N LEU A 50 -9.80 -9.24 5.20
CA LEU A 50 -9.12 -10.11 6.16
C LEU A 50 -7.87 -9.47 6.79
N SER A 51 -7.67 -8.16 6.65
CA SER A 51 -6.53 -7.44 7.21
C SER A 51 -6.36 -7.71 8.72
N ASN A 52 -7.46 -7.73 9.48
CA ASN A 52 -7.45 -8.04 10.91
C ASN A 52 -6.95 -9.46 11.22
N TYR A 53 -7.28 -10.44 10.38
CA TYR A 53 -6.74 -11.80 10.52
C TYR A 53 -5.23 -11.82 10.27
N PHE A 54 -4.75 -11.16 9.22
CA PHE A 54 -3.32 -11.08 8.93
C PHE A 54 -2.56 -10.22 9.96
N GLY A 55 -3.21 -9.29 10.65
CA GLY A 55 -2.65 -8.62 11.82
C GLY A 55 -2.53 -9.52 13.05
N LEU A 56 -3.53 -10.38 13.29
CA LEU A 56 -3.58 -11.27 14.46
C LEU A 56 -2.69 -12.52 14.31
N ALA A 57 -2.68 -13.14 13.14
CA ALA A 57 -2.04 -14.44 12.91
C ALA A 57 -0.54 -14.49 13.27
N PRO A 58 0.29 -13.45 12.99
CA PRO A 58 1.68 -13.39 13.44
C PRO A 58 1.84 -13.55 14.95
N TRP A 59 0.97 -12.91 15.75
CA TRP A 59 1.00 -12.98 17.21
C TRP A 59 0.66 -14.38 17.71
N VAL A 60 -0.30 -15.05 17.08
CA VAL A 60 -0.65 -16.42 17.42
C VAL A 60 0.49 -17.38 17.04
N PHE A 61 1.10 -17.20 15.87
CA PHE A 61 2.24 -17.98 15.41
C PHE A 61 3.50 -17.80 16.24
N LEU A 62 3.72 -16.62 16.79
CA LEU A 62 4.85 -16.31 17.66
C LEU A 62 4.96 -17.30 18.84
N PHE A 63 3.82 -17.78 19.37
CA PHE A 63 3.78 -18.79 20.42
C PHE A 63 3.57 -20.21 19.89
N LEU A 64 2.67 -20.41 18.92
CA LEU A 64 2.32 -21.75 18.49
C LEU A 64 3.43 -22.45 17.72
N ILE A 65 4.19 -21.74 16.88
CA ILE A 65 5.25 -22.37 16.08
C ILE A 65 6.37 -22.92 16.98
N PRO A 66 6.90 -22.17 17.97
CA PRO A 66 7.79 -22.73 18.97
C PRO A 66 7.20 -23.91 19.75
N ALA A 67 5.89 -23.93 20.01
CA ALA A 67 5.24 -25.05 20.70
C ALA A 67 5.23 -26.34 19.83
N VAL A 68 5.06 -26.22 18.51
CA VAL A 68 5.15 -27.37 17.58
C VAL A 68 6.60 -27.84 17.43
N SER A 69 7.54 -26.90 17.35
CA SER A 69 8.94 -27.20 17.03
C SER A 69 9.76 -27.60 18.25
N MET A 70 9.32 -27.28 19.48
CA MET A 70 10.17 -27.40 20.67
C MET A 70 10.78 -28.79 20.83
N ARG A 71 10.05 -29.87 20.47
CA ARG A 71 10.45 -31.28 20.61
C ARG A 71 11.27 -31.85 19.45
N VAL A 72 11.38 -31.12 18.34
CA VAL A 72 11.91 -31.63 17.07
C VAL A 72 13.34 -32.15 17.20
N PHE A 73 14.18 -31.44 17.94
CA PHE A 73 15.57 -31.83 18.24
C PHE A 73 15.81 -32.06 19.73
N SER A 74 15.17 -31.30 20.62
CA SER A 74 15.43 -31.39 22.06
C SER A 74 15.17 -32.79 22.64
N ASP A 75 14.11 -33.50 22.19
CA ASP A 75 13.81 -34.86 22.64
C ASP A 75 14.82 -35.87 22.06
N GLU A 76 15.32 -35.66 20.84
CA GLU A 76 16.33 -36.52 20.21
C GLU A 76 17.71 -36.34 20.84
N LEU A 77 18.05 -35.11 21.23
CA LEU A 77 19.26 -34.78 21.97
C LEU A 77 19.19 -35.35 23.41
N LYS A 78 18.05 -35.19 24.08
CA LYS A 78 17.83 -35.71 25.44
C LYS A 78 17.86 -37.24 25.51
N SER A 79 17.34 -37.92 24.48
CA SER A 79 17.29 -39.39 24.41
C SER A 79 18.55 -40.03 23.85
N GLY A 80 19.53 -39.24 23.38
CA GLY A 80 20.73 -39.75 22.69
C GLY A 80 20.45 -40.35 21.31
N MET A 81 19.20 -40.29 20.81
CA MET A 81 18.83 -40.81 19.50
C MET A 81 19.54 -40.07 18.36
N MET A 82 19.95 -38.82 18.59
CA MET A 82 20.70 -38.02 17.62
C MET A 82 21.98 -38.74 17.16
N GLU A 83 22.71 -39.38 18.08
CA GLU A 83 23.94 -40.12 17.76
C GLU A 83 23.65 -41.34 16.87
N LEU A 84 22.55 -42.04 17.11
CA LEU A 84 22.10 -43.19 16.31
C LEU A 84 21.64 -42.78 14.90
N LEU A 85 20.96 -41.63 14.77
CA LEU A 85 20.48 -41.14 13.48
C LEU A 85 21.61 -40.71 12.55
N ILE A 86 22.70 -40.18 13.11
CA ILE A 86 23.88 -39.74 12.34
C ILE A 86 24.68 -40.92 11.77
N VAL A 87 24.63 -42.08 12.42
CA VAL A 87 25.28 -43.30 11.92
C VAL A 87 24.49 -43.95 10.77
N ARG A 88 23.20 -43.61 10.61
CA ARG A 88 22.43 -44.04 9.44
C ARG A 88 22.96 -43.35 8.18
N PRO A 89 22.84 -43.96 6.99
CA PRO A 89 23.27 -43.38 5.72
C PRO A 89 22.30 -42.28 5.25
N ILE A 90 22.04 -41.28 6.09
CA ILE A 90 21.17 -40.14 5.83
C ILE A 90 22.01 -38.89 6.00
N SER A 91 21.99 -37.99 5.02
CA SER A 91 22.71 -36.73 5.13
C SER A 91 22.12 -35.86 6.24
N THR A 92 22.96 -35.11 6.96
CA THR A 92 22.50 -34.16 7.98
C THR A 92 21.58 -33.10 7.39
N LEU A 93 21.78 -32.75 6.12
CA LEU A 93 20.92 -31.86 5.34
C LEU A 93 19.52 -32.45 5.18
N GLU A 94 19.39 -33.70 4.74
CA GLU A 94 18.08 -34.35 4.60
C GLU A 94 17.35 -34.47 5.94
N LEU A 95 18.08 -34.68 7.04
CA LEU A 95 17.49 -34.74 8.38
C LEU A 95 16.91 -33.39 8.79
N VAL A 96 17.69 -32.30 8.67
CA VAL A 96 17.25 -30.94 9.02
C VAL A 96 16.08 -30.52 8.13
N LEU A 97 16.16 -30.74 6.81
CA LEU A 97 15.08 -30.40 5.88
C LEU A 97 13.81 -31.21 6.14
N ALA A 98 13.92 -32.52 6.42
CA ALA A 98 12.74 -33.33 6.71
C ALA A 98 12.02 -32.87 7.99
N LYS A 99 12.77 -32.47 9.01
CA LYS A 99 12.22 -31.92 10.26
C LYS A 99 11.56 -30.57 10.04
N PHE A 100 12.24 -29.66 9.35
CA PHE A 100 11.68 -28.37 8.96
C PHE A 100 10.38 -28.52 8.16
N LEU A 101 10.38 -29.33 7.10
CA LEU A 101 9.19 -29.57 6.27
C LEU A 101 8.07 -30.28 7.05
N GLY A 102 8.41 -31.18 7.98
CA GLY A 102 7.44 -31.83 8.85
C GLY A 102 6.72 -30.85 9.76
N THR A 103 7.46 -29.96 10.43
CA THR A 103 6.90 -28.89 11.27
C THR A 103 6.13 -27.87 10.43
N LEU A 104 6.66 -27.47 9.27
CA LEU A 104 6.00 -26.53 8.35
C LEU A 104 4.67 -27.09 7.84
N THR A 105 4.59 -28.40 7.60
CA THR A 105 3.32 -29.04 7.19
C THR A 105 2.24 -28.86 8.24
N VAL A 106 2.57 -28.91 9.54
CA VAL A 106 1.60 -28.66 10.63
C VAL A 106 1.12 -27.20 10.60
N VAL A 107 2.00 -26.25 10.31
CA VAL A 107 1.64 -24.83 10.14
C VAL A 107 0.76 -24.62 8.91
N VAL A 108 1.08 -25.25 7.78
CA VAL A 108 0.23 -25.21 6.58
C VAL A 108 -1.16 -25.78 6.87
N LEU A 109 -1.23 -26.92 7.55
CA LEU A 109 -2.48 -27.55 7.96
C LEU A 109 -3.27 -26.73 8.99
N SER A 110 -2.62 -25.83 9.75
CA SER A 110 -3.34 -24.87 10.61
C SER A 110 -3.93 -23.70 9.83
N ILE A 111 -3.30 -23.29 8.73
CA ILE A 111 -3.78 -22.21 7.85
C ILE A 111 -4.92 -22.69 6.94
N LEU A 112 -4.87 -23.91 6.40
CA LEU A 112 -5.88 -24.38 5.42
C LEU A 112 -7.35 -24.24 5.86
N PRO A 113 -7.73 -24.48 7.14
CA PRO A 113 -9.12 -24.29 7.57
C PRO A 113 -9.53 -22.82 7.67
N THR A 114 -8.60 -21.86 7.74
CA THR A 114 -8.92 -20.42 7.83
C THR A 114 -9.34 -19.83 6.49
N PHE A 115 -9.20 -20.57 5.38
CA PHE A 115 -9.82 -20.21 4.11
C PHE A 115 -11.35 -20.10 4.19
N VAL A 116 -11.98 -20.72 5.20
CA VAL A 116 -13.40 -20.49 5.49
C VAL A 116 -13.70 -19.01 5.75
N TYR A 117 -12.76 -18.26 6.36
CA TYR A 117 -12.94 -16.84 6.62
C TYR A 117 -12.99 -16.01 5.33
N LEU A 118 -12.26 -16.41 4.28
CA LEU A 118 -12.37 -15.77 2.95
C LEU A 118 -13.79 -15.92 2.40
N TRP A 119 -14.30 -17.15 2.43
CA TRP A 119 -15.65 -17.43 1.95
C TRP A 119 -16.71 -16.68 2.78
N SER A 120 -16.58 -16.68 4.11
CA SER A 120 -17.51 -15.95 4.98
C SER A 120 -17.48 -14.44 4.72
N MET A 121 -16.31 -13.82 4.53
CA MET A 121 -16.22 -12.40 4.22
C MET A 121 -16.77 -12.07 2.82
N SER A 122 -16.56 -12.95 1.83
CA SER A 122 -17.15 -12.81 0.50
C SER A 122 -18.68 -12.80 0.55
N GLU A 123 -19.28 -13.70 1.34
CA GLU A 123 -20.75 -13.79 1.48
C GLU A 123 -21.35 -12.64 2.32
N LEU A 124 -20.61 -12.16 3.33
CA LEU A 124 -21.03 -11.05 4.19
C LEU A 124 -20.76 -9.67 3.56
N GLY A 125 -20.04 -9.63 2.44
CA GLY A 125 -19.78 -8.39 1.70
C GLY A 125 -21.05 -7.77 1.14
N SER A 126 -21.03 -6.43 1.02
CA SER A 126 -22.07 -5.65 0.34
C SER A 126 -21.42 -4.88 -0.81
N PRO A 127 -21.69 -5.22 -2.10
CA PRO A 127 -22.45 -6.38 -2.57
C PRO A 127 -21.76 -7.72 -2.27
N VAL A 128 -22.51 -8.83 -2.39
CA VAL A 128 -21.95 -10.18 -2.22
C VAL A 128 -20.79 -10.38 -3.20
N GLY A 129 -19.64 -10.83 -2.68
CA GLY A 129 -18.40 -10.97 -3.45
C GLY A 129 -17.49 -9.73 -3.45
N ASN A 130 -17.84 -8.66 -2.73
CA ASN A 130 -17.01 -7.46 -2.58
C ASN A 130 -15.79 -7.69 -1.65
N ILE A 131 -14.89 -8.58 -2.06
CA ILE A 131 -13.61 -8.85 -1.41
C ILE A 131 -12.49 -8.83 -2.46
N ASP A 132 -11.37 -8.22 -2.12
CA ASP A 132 -10.17 -8.25 -2.96
C ASP A 132 -9.50 -9.63 -2.84
N TRP A 133 -9.77 -10.51 -3.82
CA TRP A 133 -9.21 -11.85 -3.87
C TRP A 133 -7.69 -11.82 -4.07
N GLY A 134 -7.24 -10.84 -4.85
CA GLY A 134 -5.84 -10.56 -5.14
C GLY A 134 -5.03 -10.27 -3.89
N ALA A 135 -5.46 -9.25 -3.14
CA ALA A 135 -4.89 -8.90 -1.84
C ALA A 135 -4.87 -10.10 -0.91
N SER A 136 -6.03 -10.76 -0.77
CA SER A 136 -6.21 -11.91 0.12
C SER A 136 -5.23 -13.04 -0.14
N ILE A 137 -5.05 -13.45 -1.40
CA ILE A 137 -4.12 -14.53 -1.77
C ILE A 137 -2.68 -14.11 -1.47
N GLY A 138 -2.30 -12.87 -1.82
CA GLY A 138 -0.98 -12.33 -1.48
C GLY A 138 -0.72 -12.33 0.02
N SER A 139 -1.73 -11.97 0.84
CA SER A 139 -1.63 -11.99 2.29
C SER A 139 -1.44 -13.40 2.85
N PHE A 140 -2.12 -14.41 2.30
CA PHE A 140 -1.91 -15.82 2.69
C PHE A 140 -0.50 -16.30 2.33
N LEU A 141 0.05 -15.89 1.19
CA LEU A 141 1.44 -16.18 0.82
C LEU A 141 2.42 -15.51 1.79
N GLY A 142 2.18 -14.25 2.16
CA GLY A 142 2.95 -13.55 3.20
C GLY A 142 2.90 -14.27 4.55
N LEU A 143 1.72 -14.70 4.98
CA LEU A 143 1.54 -15.45 6.23
C LEU A 143 2.25 -16.81 6.20
N LEU A 144 2.24 -17.49 5.06
CA LEU A 144 2.98 -18.74 4.88
C LEU A 144 4.50 -18.53 4.92
N ALA A 145 5.00 -17.47 4.27
CA ALA A 145 6.41 -17.10 4.29
C ALA A 145 6.89 -16.77 5.71
N LEU A 146 6.10 -16.00 6.47
CA LEU A 146 6.33 -15.72 7.87
C LEU A 146 6.34 -17.00 8.72
N GLY A 147 5.33 -17.87 8.54
CA GLY A 147 5.25 -19.15 9.23
C GLY A 147 6.45 -20.06 8.94
N ALA A 148 6.96 -20.06 7.71
CA ALA A 148 8.17 -20.78 7.33
C ALA A 148 9.43 -20.21 8.00
N ALA A 149 9.59 -18.88 8.01
CA ALA A 149 10.70 -18.23 8.72
C ALA A 149 10.68 -18.54 10.23
N TYR A 150 9.52 -18.40 10.88
CA TYR A 150 9.32 -18.76 12.29
C TYR A 150 9.55 -20.24 12.57
N THR A 151 9.28 -21.11 11.59
CA THR A 151 9.55 -22.55 11.74
C THR A 151 11.06 -22.81 11.69
N ALA A 152 11.79 -22.16 10.78
CA ALA A 152 13.23 -22.31 10.66
C ALA A 152 13.97 -21.84 11.93
N THR A 153 13.60 -20.66 12.46
CA THR A 153 14.13 -20.10 13.71
C THR A 153 13.79 -20.99 14.92
N ALA A 154 12.57 -21.52 15.00
CA ALA A 154 12.14 -22.32 16.13
C ALA A 154 12.71 -23.76 16.10
N VAL A 155 12.99 -24.30 14.90
CA VAL A 155 13.76 -25.55 14.74
C VAL A 155 15.21 -25.35 15.19
N PHE A 156 15.82 -24.21 14.81
CA PHE A 156 17.14 -23.84 15.32
C PHE A 156 17.15 -23.74 16.85
N ALA A 157 16.15 -23.09 17.45
CA ALA A 157 16.02 -22.97 18.89
C ALA A 157 15.93 -24.34 19.60
N SER A 158 15.18 -25.30 19.02
CA SER A 158 15.09 -26.67 19.53
C SER A 158 16.44 -27.40 19.51
N SER A 159 17.32 -27.08 18.55
CA SER A 159 18.64 -27.70 18.46
C SER A 159 19.65 -27.20 19.52
N LEU A 160 19.40 -26.04 20.15
CA LEU A 160 20.31 -25.44 21.13
C LEU A 160 20.26 -26.08 22.52
N THR A 161 19.24 -26.89 22.82
CA THR A 161 18.99 -27.37 24.18
C THR A 161 18.34 -28.74 24.21
N THR A 162 18.61 -29.50 25.27
CA THR A 162 17.97 -30.80 25.56
C THR A 162 16.63 -30.65 26.29
N ASN A 163 16.28 -29.44 26.74
CA ASN A 163 15.06 -29.19 27.49
C ASN A 163 13.99 -28.53 26.61
N ASN A 164 12.86 -29.22 26.42
CA ASN A 164 11.72 -28.78 25.60
C ASN A 164 11.18 -27.41 26.03
N VAL A 165 11.16 -27.12 27.34
CA VAL A 165 10.66 -25.83 27.85
C VAL A 165 11.62 -24.71 27.46
N VAL A 166 12.93 -24.94 27.57
CA VAL A 166 13.94 -23.95 27.17
C VAL A 166 13.93 -23.77 25.65
N ALA A 167 13.74 -24.84 24.88
CA ALA A 167 13.60 -24.78 23.43
C ALA A 167 12.42 -23.92 23.00
N PHE A 168 11.26 -24.11 23.66
CA PHE A 168 10.08 -23.29 23.46
C PHE A 168 10.34 -21.81 23.75
N VAL A 169 10.89 -21.49 24.92
CA VAL A 169 11.16 -20.10 25.33
C VAL A 169 12.15 -19.43 24.37
N LEU A 170 13.23 -20.12 23.98
CA LEU A 170 14.18 -19.59 23.00
C LEU A 170 13.53 -19.35 21.64
N GLY A 171 12.68 -20.26 21.17
CA GLY A 171 11.96 -20.10 19.91
C GLY A 171 11.05 -18.86 19.92
N VAL A 172 10.31 -18.65 21.02
CA VAL A 172 9.49 -17.45 21.22
C VAL A 172 10.36 -16.18 21.21
N VAL A 173 11.48 -16.19 21.94
CA VAL A 173 12.39 -15.03 22.02
C VAL A 173 13.00 -14.70 20.65
N PHE A 174 13.43 -15.70 19.89
CA PHE A 174 13.97 -15.46 18.53
C PHE A 174 12.89 -14.89 17.61
N ASN A 175 11.68 -15.47 17.59
CA ASN A 175 10.59 -14.99 16.76
C ASN A 175 10.16 -13.57 17.16
N ALA A 176 10.00 -13.31 18.46
CA ALA A 176 9.64 -11.98 18.97
C ALA A 176 10.73 -10.94 18.69
N GLY A 177 12.01 -11.31 18.85
CA GLY A 177 13.14 -10.43 18.55
C GLY A 177 13.20 -10.04 17.07
N MET A 178 12.88 -10.96 16.17
CA MET A 178 12.81 -10.65 14.74
C MET A 178 11.59 -9.81 14.37
N TYR A 179 10.43 -10.09 14.97
CA TYR A 179 9.16 -9.40 14.69
C TYR A 179 9.12 -7.99 15.25
N ILE A 180 9.40 -7.84 16.54
CA ILE A 180 9.21 -6.58 17.29
C ILE A 180 10.55 -5.88 17.55
N GLY A 181 11.63 -6.65 17.72
CA GLY A 181 12.90 -6.12 18.21
C GLY A 181 13.50 -5.05 17.29
N PHE A 182 13.48 -5.27 15.98
CA PHE A 182 14.01 -4.29 15.02
C PHE A 182 13.14 -3.04 14.90
N GLU A 183 11.82 -3.19 14.96
CA GLU A 183 10.90 -2.05 14.96
C GLU A 183 11.10 -1.18 16.22
N ALA A 184 11.20 -1.82 17.40
CA ALA A 184 11.49 -1.11 18.64
C ALA A 184 12.84 -0.39 18.60
N LEU A 185 13.87 -0.99 18.00
CA LEU A 185 15.17 -0.34 17.81
C LEU A 185 15.08 0.84 16.83
N ALA A 186 14.38 0.69 15.70
CA ALA A 186 14.21 1.77 14.73
C ALA A 186 13.55 3.00 15.38
N ASN A 187 12.52 2.78 16.21
CA ASN A 187 11.80 3.85 16.90
C ASN A 187 12.68 4.59 17.94
N LEU A 188 13.70 3.94 18.52
CA LEU A 188 14.67 4.60 19.41
C LEU A 188 15.64 5.52 18.65
N TYR A 189 15.86 5.26 17.36
CA TYR A 189 16.81 5.98 16.50
C TYR A 189 16.12 6.92 15.51
N GLN A 190 14.89 7.34 15.81
CA GLN A 190 14.12 8.26 14.99
C GLN A 190 14.96 9.52 14.69
N PHE A 191 15.01 9.93 13.41
CA PHE A 191 15.80 11.08 12.90
C PHE A 191 17.34 10.92 12.86
N SER A 192 17.89 9.74 13.14
CA SER A 192 19.35 9.51 13.09
C SER A 192 19.92 9.15 11.70
N GLY A 193 19.05 8.98 10.70
CA GLY A 193 19.39 8.49 9.36
C GLY A 193 19.53 6.95 9.25
N TRP A 194 19.70 6.24 10.38
CA TRP A 194 19.78 4.78 10.41
C TRP A 194 18.42 4.07 10.57
N GLU A 195 17.36 4.83 10.86
CA GLU A 195 16.00 4.30 11.09
C GLU A 195 15.55 3.36 9.97
N LEU A 196 15.67 3.80 8.72
CA LEU A 196 15.23 3.02 7.56
C LEU A 196 16.03 1.72 7.40
N VAL A 197 17.34 1.77 7.64
CA VAL A 197 18.22 0.60 7.56
C VAL A 197 17.83 -0.42 8.62
N VAL A 198 17.60 0.02 9.86
CA VAL A 198 17.22 -0.85 10.98
C VAL A 198 15.84 -1.45 10.75
N ARG A 199 14.89 -0.63 10.28
CA ARG A 199 13.51 -1.05 9.99
C ARG A 199 13.47 -2.09 8.86
N ASN A 200 14.25 -1.90 7.79
CA ASN A 200 14.40 -2.86 6.68
C ASN A 200 15.05 -4.21 7.06
N VAL A 201 15.67 -4.33 8.25
CA VAL A 201 16.16 -5.63 8.75
C VAL A 201 15.05 -6.39 9.48
N GLY A 202 13.98 -5.71 9.90
CA GLY A 202 12.85 -6.31 10.60
C GLY A 202 11.97 -7.16 9.70
N ILE A 203 11.52 -8.32 10.20
CA ILE A 203 10.60 -9.19 9.45
C ILE A 203 9.20 -8.56 9.30
N ASN A 204 8.82 -7.62 10.19
CA ASN A 204 7.52 -6.99 10.18
C ASN A 204 7.30 -6.14 8.92
N GLU A 205 8.30 -5.38 8.47
CA GLU A 205 8.21 -4.57 7.23
C GLU A 205 7.92 -5.43 5.99
N HIS A 206 8.70 -6.50 5.82
CA HIS A 206 8.52 -7.44 4.72
C HIS A 206 7.20 -8.19 4.82
N TYR A 207 6.74 -8.48 6.04
CA TYR A 207 5.45 -9.10 6.26
C TYR A 207 4.30 -8.17 5.92
N ILE A 208 4.32 -6.91 6.39
CA ILE A 208 3.29 -5.92 6.11
C ILE A 208 3.17 -5.71 4.61
N SER A 209 4.29 -5.51 3.91
CA SER A 209 4.36 -5.38 2.46
C SER A 209 3.65 -6.54 1.75
N MET A 210 4.01 -7.80 2.06
CA MET A 210 3.35 -8.98 1.48
C MET A 210 1.90 -9.14 1.91
N SER A 211 1.57 -8.76 3.15
CA SER A 211 0.21 -8.87 3.72
C SER A 211 -0.80 -7.94 3.05
N ARG A 212 -0.34 -6.93 2.29
CA ARG A 212 -1.20 -6.03 1.50
C ARG A 212 -1.58 -6.59 0.14
N GLY A 213 -0.97 -7.70 -0.29
CA GLY A 213 -1.17 -8.23 -1.64
C GLY A 213 -0.03 -7.93 -2.62
N VAL A 214 1.04 -7.28 -2.16
CA VAL A 214 2.18 -6.91 -3.00
C VAL A 214 3.29 -7.93 -2.83
N LEU A 215 3.66 -8.63 -3.91
CA LEU A 215 4.78 -9.56 -3.93
C LEU A 215 6.02 -8.88 -4.52
N ASP A 216 6.96 -8.52 -3.66
CA ASP A 216 8.26 -7.97 -4.03
C ASP A 216 9.37 -9.04 -3.92
N ALA A 217 10.31 -9.04 -4.86
CA ALA A 217 11.53 -9.85 -4.80
C ALA A 217 12.36 -9.54 -3.54
N ARG A 218 12.33 -8.30 -3.06
CA ARG A 218 12.97 -7.89 -1.80
C ARG A 218 12.46 -8.74 -0.63
N ASP A 219 11.14 -8.83 -0.50
CA ASP A 219 10.46 -9.46 0.63
C ASP A 219 10.58 -10.99 0.55
N LEU A 220 10.37 -11.57 -0.64
CA LEU A 220 10.59 -12.99 -0.88
C LEU A 220 12.03 -13.42 -0.62
N GLY A 221 12.99 -12.60 -1.09
CA GLY A 221 14.41 -12.82 -0.85
C GLY A 221 14.76 -12.74 0.64
N TYR A 222 14.15 -11.81 1.38
CA TYR A 222 14.31 -11.71 2.83
C TYR A 222 13.83 -12.98 3.55
N PHE A 223 12.59 -13.42 3.33
CA PHE A 223 12.05 -14.62 3.98
C PHE A 223 12.86 -15.88 3.64
N LEU A 224 13.21 -16.07 2.36
CA LEU A 224 14.07 -17.18 1.92
C LEU A 224 15.46 -17.10 2.56
N GLY A 225 16.03 -15.90 2.67
CA GLY A 225 17.29 -15.64 3.33
C GLY A 225 17.27 -16.06 4.80
N ILE A 226 16.25 -15.66 5.55
CA ILE A 226 16.06 -16.06 6.95
C ILE A 226 15.91 -17.58 7.09
N ILE A 227 15.08 -18.21 6.25
CA ILE A 227 14.88 -19.67 6.28
C ILE A 227 16.22 -20.39 6.07
N MET A 228 16.96 -20.03 5.03
CA MET A 228 18.26 -20.64 4.73
C MET A 228 19.29 -20.37 5.83
N LEU A 229 19.32 -19.16 6.39
CA LEU A 229 20.25 -18.80 7.46
C LEU A 229 20.05 -19.71 8.67
N PHE A 230 18.83 -19.80 9.19
CA PHE A 230 18.55 -20.59 10.40
C PHE A 230 18.64 -22.11 10.18
N LEU A 231 18.28 -22.60 8.99
CA LEU A 231 18.52 -24.00 8.63
C LEU A 231 20.03 -24.31 8.52
N GLY A 232 20.81 -23.39 7.96
CA GLY A 232 22.27 -23.49 7.92
C GLY A 232 22.90 -23.49 9.31
N LEU A 233 22.44 -22.61 10.21
CA LEU A 233 22.88 -22.59 11.61
C LEU A 233 22.52 -23.88 12.35
N THR A 234 21.31 -24.40 12.15
CA THR A 234 20.87 -25.70 12.68
C THR A 234 21.80 -26.82 12.19
N GLN A 235 22.12 -26.81 10.89
CA GLN A 235 23.02 -27.79 10.31
C GLN A 235 24.42 -27.71 10.92
N VAL A 236 24.99 -26.52 11.14
CA VAL A 236 26.29 -26.36 11.82
C VAL A 236 26.25 -27.00 13.20
N LEU A 237 25.22 -26.68 13.99
CA LEU A 237 25.13 -27.11 15.37
C LEU A 237 25.02 -28.63 15.48
N VAL A 238 24.15 -29.23 14.67
CA VAL A 238 23.96 -30.68 14.61
C VAL A 238 25.20 -31.40 14.05
N ALA A 239 25.90 -30.78 13.08
CA ALA A 239 27.08 -31.36 12.45
C ALA A 239 28.36 -31.26 13.28
N ARG A 240 28.45 -30.33 14.24
CA ARG A 240 29.67 -30.03 15.03
C ARG A 240 30.26 -31.23 15.75
N GLY A 241 29.44 -32.19 16.17
CA GLY A 241 29.91 -33.40 16.86
C GLY A 241 30.48 -34.49 15.95
N HIS A 242 30.24 -34.44 14.63
CA HIS A 242 30.34 -35.65 13.79
C HIS A 242 30.94 -35.44 12.39
N LEU A 243 30.89 -34.24 11.83
CA LEU A 243 31.50 -33.94 10.53
C LEU A 243 32.90 -33.31 10.72
N LYS A 244 33.85 -33.70 9.86
CA LYS A 244 35.21 -33.10 9.86
C LYS A 244 35.21 -31.60 9.51
N ARG A 245 34.19 -31.11 8.78
CA ARG A 245 34.07 -29.70 8.32
C ARG A 245 32.61 -29.22 8.30
N PRO A 246 31.97 -29.05 9.48
CA PRO A 246 30.55 -28.68 9.59
C PRO A 246 30.24 -27.29 8.99
N LEU A 247 31.23 -26.38 9.05
CA LEU A 247 31.11 -25.05 8.46
C LEU A 247 31.03 -25.08 6.93
N ARG A 248 31.73 -26.01 6.26
CA ARG A 248 31.70 -26.09 4.78
C ARG A 248 30.36 -26.61 4.26
N SER A 249 29.75 -27.57 4.95
CA SER A 249 28.43 -28.07 4.58
C SER A 249 27.34 -27.02 4.80
N ALA A 250 27.44 -26.21 5.84
CA ALA A 250 26.49 -25.13 6.11
C ALA A 250 26.71 -23.88 5.25
N ALA A 251 27.91 -23.67 4.72
CA ALA A 251 28.20 -22.55 3.82
C ALA A 251 27.30 -22.55 2.57
N ILE A 252 26.80 -23.72 2.14
CA ILE A 252 25.84 -23.88 1.04
C ILE A 252 24.51 -23.18 1.34
N PHE A 253 24.13 -23.01 2.60
CA PHE A 253 22.93 -22.26 3.00
C PHE A 253 23.27 -20.83 3.44
N ILE A 254 24.34 -20.65 4.21
CA ILE A 254 24.67 -19.35 4.82
C ILE A 254 25.12 -18.34 3.76
N LEU A 255 25.93 -18.74 2.76
CA LEU A 255 26.40 -17.80 1.74
C LEU A 255 25.26 -17.32 0.83
N PRO A 256 24.38 -18.21 0.30
CA PRO A 256 23.20 -17.76 -0.42
C PRO A 256 22.22 -16.97 0.46
N ALA A 257 22.06 -17.34 1.75
CA ALA A 257 21.22 -16.58 2.67
C ALA A 257 21.68 -15.13 2.80
N LEU A 258 22.98 -14.90 3.04
CA LEU A 258 23.56 -13.57 3.11
C LEU A 258 23.46 -12.83 1.77
N ALA A 259 23.68 -13.53 0.66
CA ALA A 259 23.52 -12.95 -0.68
C ALA A 259 22.08 -12.52 -0.96
N LEU A 260 21.08 -13.29 -0.51
CA LEU A 260 19.68 -12.89 -0.64
C LEU A 260 19.32 -11.73 0.28
N LEU A 261 19.72 -11.76 1.55
CA LEU A 261 19.41 -10.69 2.51
C LEU A 261 20.00 -9.33 2.10
N ILE A 262 21.14 -9.33 1.40
CA ILE A 262 21.76 -8.10 0.90
C ILE A 262 21.26 -7.78 -0.53
N GLY A 263 21.27 -8.77 -1.41
CA GLY A 263 21.05 -8.60 -2.85
C GLY A 263 19.59 -8.52 -3.28
N SER A 264 18.63 -8.97 -2.46
CA SER A 264 17.20 -8.86 -2.80
C SER A 264 16.75 -7.41 -2.90
N SER A 265 17.45 -6.48 -2.25
CA SER A 265 17.19 -5.04 -2.32
C SER A 265 17.54 -4.39 -3.68
N VAL A 266 18.32 -5.07 -4.53
CA VAL A 266 18.77 -4.54 -5.83
C VAL A 266 17.84 -4.97 -6.98
N ILE A 267 17.06 -6.04 -6.76
CA ILE A 267 16.17 -6.61 -7.77
C ILE A 267 14.81 -5.94 -7.64
N HIS A 268 14.45 -5.09 -8.61
CA HIS A 268 13.21 -4.31 -8.60
C HIS A 268 12.01 -5.09 -9.19
N TRP A 269 11.89 -6.38 -8.86
CA TRP A 269 10.73 -7.16 -9.33
C TRP A 269 9.61 -7.07 -8.29
N ARG A 270 8.49 -6.49 -8.72
CA ARG A 270 7.30 -6.30 -7.89
C ARG A 270 6.06 -6.67 -8.69
N VAL A 271 5.15 -7.39 -8.06
CA VAL A 271 3.84 -7.72 -8.60
C VAL A 271 2.79 -7.34 -7.58
N ASP A 272 1.90 -6.43 -7.96
CA ASP A 272 0.69 -6.13 -7.20
C ASP A 272 -0.39 -7.13 -7.61
N LEU A 273 -0.85 -7.94 -6.66
CA LEU A 273 -1.92 -8.91 -6.91
C LEU A 273 -3.31 -8.32 -6.73
N THR A 274 -3.45 -7.12 -6.16
CA THR A 274 -4.75 -6.51 -5.87
C THR A 274 -5.59 -6.33 -7.14
N GLU A 275 -6.91 -6.52 -7.04
CA GLU A 275 -7.80 -6.55 -8.21
C GLU A 275 -7.79 -5.25 -9.04
N GLU A 276 -7.57 -4.12 -8.40
CA GLU A 276 -7.54 -2.79 -9.05
C GLU A 276 -6.11 -2.25 -9.23
N GLY A 277 -5.07 -3.03 -8.90
CA GLY A 277 -3.70 -2.51 -8.89
C GLY A 277 -3.52 -1.36 -7.90
N ARG A 278 -4.12 -1.47 -6.71
CA ARG A 278 -4.20 -0.41 -5.68
C ARG A 278 -2.83 0.10 -5.21
N TYR A 279 -1.79 -0.70 -5.41
CA TYR A 279 -0.40 -0.39 -5.07
C TYR A 279 0.50 -0.34 -6.31
N SER A 280 -0.07 0.02 -7.46
CA SER A 280 0.61 0.31 -8.72
C SER A 280 0.20 1.69 -9.22
N LEU A 281 1.16 2.50 -9.65
CA LEU A 281 0.85 3.84 -10.16
C LEU A 281 0.40 3.75 -11.62
N SER A 282 -0.57 4.58 -12.01
CA SER A 282 -0.91 4.76 -13.42
C SER A 282 0.22 5.43 -14.19
N GLU A 283 0.33 5.14 -15.49
CA GLU A 283 1.35 5.77 -16.37
C GLU A 283 1.29 7.31 -16.33
N GLY A 284 0.08 7.87 -16.14
CA GLY A 284 -0.11 9.31 -16.00
C GLY A 284 0.53 9.87 -14.72
N THR A 285 0.30 9.21 -13.57
CA THR A 285 0.90 9.59 -12.28
C THR A 285 2.42 9.43 -12.32
N GLU A 286 2.93 8.34 -12.93
CA GLU A 286 4.36 8.16 -13.12
C GLU A 286 4.99 9.31 -13.92
N GLY A 287 4.36 9.70 -15.03
CA GLY A 287 4.82 10.80 -15.86
C GLY A 287 4.82 12.16 -15.14
N LEU A 288 3.92 12.38 -14.17
CA LEU A 288 3.92 13.58 -13.33
C LEU A 288 5.03 13.53 -12.27
N LEU A 289 5.22 12.39 -11.62
CA LEU A 289 6.26 12.21 -10.60
C LEU A 289 7.66 12.33 -11.20
N ASP A 290 7.88 11.86 -12.44
CA ASP A 290 9.17 11.95 -13.12
C ASP A 290 9.56 13.42 -13.46
N GLN A 291 8.61 14.35 -13.44
CA GLN A 291 8.86 15.79 -13.66
C GLN A 291 9.32 16.54 -12.40
N LEU A 292 9.23 15.92 -11.22
CA LEU A 292 9.64 16.54 -9.96
C LEU A 292 11.16 16.62 -9.82
N ASP A 293 11.71 17.83 -9.98
CA ASP A 293 13.13 18.15 -9.82
C ASP A 293 13.47 18.73 -8.43
N GLU A 294 12.47 19.22 -7.70
CA GLU A 294 12.59 19.76 -6.34
C GLU A 294 11.75 18.98 -5.31
N PRO A 295 11.98 19.16 -4.00
CA PRO A 295 11.19 18.49 -2.97
C PRO A 295 9.70 18.88 -3.02
N LEU A 296 8.82 17.88 -3.16
CA LEU A 296 7.38 17.99 -2.97
C LEU A 296 7.06 17.62 -1.51
N LEU A 297 6.46 18.55 -0.76
CA LEU A 297 6.00 18.28 0.61
C LEU A 297 4.48 18.08 0.63
N VAL A 298 4.02 16.94 1.11
CA VAL A 298 2.59 16.61 1.24
C VAL A 298 2.22 16.55 2.72
N LYS A 299 1.35 17.47 3.17
CA LYS A 299 0.83 17.49 4.55
C LYS A 299 -0.58 16.94 4.59
N ILE A 300 -0.78 15.81 5.26
CA ILE A 300 -2.05 15.08 5.31
C ILE A 300 -2.70 15.32 6.67
N TYR A 301 -3.95 15.79 6.68
CA TYR A 301 -4.67 16.15 7.90
C TYR A 301 -5.57 15.04 8.45
N LEU A 302 -5.14 13.80 8.25
CA LEU A 302 -5.88 12.58 8.55
C LEU A 302 -5.12 11.71 9.56
N GLU A 303 -4.81 12.25 10.73
CA GLU A 303 -4.14 11.53 11.83
C GLU A 303 -4.98 11.58 13.12
N GLY A 304 -5.02 10.47 13.85
CA GLY A 304 -5.87 10.29 15.03
C GLY A 304 -6.53 8.91 15.10
N ASP A 305 -7.34 8.71 16.14
CA ASP A 305 -8.13 7.49 16.35
C ASP A 305 -9.48 7.62 15.63
N PHE A 306 -9.63 6.93 14.51
CA PHE A 306 -10.82 7.01 13.69
C PHE A 306 -11.68 5.74 13.72
N PRO A 307 -12.97 5.82 13.33
CA PRO A 307 -13.72 4.63 12.93
C PRO A 307 -13.03 3.91 11.77
N ALA A 308 -13.30 2.62 11.63
CA ALA A 308 -12.61 1.74 10.69
C ALA A 308 -12.52 2.27 9.24
N GLY A 309 -13.53 3.01 8.77
CA GLY A 309 -13.49 3.64 7.45
C GLY A 309 -12.42 4.70 7.29
N PHE A 310 -12.38 5.64 8.21
CA PHE A 310 -11.38 6.71 8.16
C PHE A 310 -9.99 6.19 8.52
N GLU A 311 -9.88 5.13 9.33
CA GLU A 311 -8.62 4.39 9.50
C GLU A 311 -8.13 3.79 8.19
N ARG A 312 -9.02 3.15 7.42
CA ARG A 312 -8.68 2.63 6.10
C ARG A 312 -8.27 3.75 5.15
N LEU A 313 -9.02 4.85 5.08
CA LEU A 313 -8.65 6.00 4.24
C LEU A 313 -7.28 6.57 4.61
N LYS A 314 -6.97 6.68 5.91
CA LYS A 314 -5.65 7.09 6.42
C LYS A 314 -4.55 6.16 5.91
N LEU A 315 -4.74 4.85 6.06
CA LEU A 315 -3.77 3.85 5.62
C LEU A 315 -3.57 3.86 4.11
N GLU A 316 -4.63 3.87 3.32
CA GLU A 316 -4.53 3.87 1.85
C GLU A 316 -3.89 5.18 1.34
N SER A 317 -4.21 6.33 1.96
CA SER A 317 -3.54 7.62 1.69
C SER A 317 -2.04 7.54 1.96
N ARG A 318 -1.65 6.90 3.06
CA ARG A 318 -0.24 6.69 3.41
C ARG A 318 0.44 5.80 2.38
N TYR A 319 -0.18 4.67 2.04
CA TYR A 319 0.38 3.73 1.07
C TYR A 319 0.55 4.36 -0.30
N MET A 320 -0.43 5.13 -0.80
CA MET A 320 -0.29 5.86 -2.06
C MET A 320 0.91 6.81 -2.06
N LEU A 321 1.13 7.54 -0.95
CA LEU A 321 2.27 8.46 -0.85
C LEU A 321 3.61 7.75 -0.62
N GLU A 322 3.62 6.57 0.01
CA GLU A 322 4.78 5.67 0.05
C GLU A 322 5.16 5.24 -1.37
N GLU A 323 4.19 4.93 -2.24
CA GLU A 323 4.44 4.61 -3.65
C GLU A 323 5.02 5.81 -4.42
N TRP A 324 4.49 7.00 -4.19
CA TRP A 324 5.01 8.22 -4.81
C TRP A 324 6.46 8.49 -4.39
N SER A 325 6.76 8.34 -3.09
CA SER A 325 8.11 8.49 -2.54
C SER A 325 9.07 7.40 -3.02
N ALA A 326 8.58 6.17 -3.21
CA ALA A 326 9.36 5.09 -3.79
C ALA A 326 9.70 5.32 -5.27
N ARG A 327 8.80 5.94 -6.05
CA ARG A 327 9.04 6.30 -7.45
C ARG A 327 9.98 7.50 -7.57
N ASN A 328 9.77 8.54 -6.77
CA ASN A 328 10.62 9.73 -6.75
C ASN A 328 10.98 10.13 -5.32
N GLY A 329 12.27 10.05 -4.99
CA GLY A 329 12.82 10.40 -3.67
C GLY A 329 12.69 11.87 -3.27
N ASN A 330 12.19 12.74 -4.16
CA ASN A 330 11.83 14.11 -3.84
C ASN A 330 10.43 14.25 -3.20
N VAL A 331 9.64 13.18 -3.09
CA VAL A 331 8.33 13.23 -2.42
C VAL A 331 8.48 12.94 -0.93
N PHE A 332 8.14 13.92 -0.11
CA PHE A 332 8.11 13.85 1.35
C PHE A 332 6.68 14.06 1.85
N PHE A 333 6.27 13.32 2.87
CA PHE A 333 4.94 13.48 3.42
C PHE A 333 4.89 13.33 4.94
N GLU A 334 3.94 14.03 5.57
CA GLU A 334 3.70 13.97 7.02
C GLU A 334 2.20 13.93 7.33
N PHE A 335 1.84 13.13 8.33
CA PHE A 335 0.46 13.04 8.84
C PHE A 335 0.34 13.89 10.10
N ILE A 336 -0.65 14.79 10.12
CA ILE A 336 -0.87 15.79 11.16
C ILE A 336 -2.26 15.59 11.74
N ASN A 337 -2.37 15.62 13.07
CA ASN A 337 -3.66 15.61 13.76
C ASN A 337 -4.08 17.06 14.08
N PRO A 338 -5.03 17.66 13.33
CA PRO A 338 -5.42 19.07 13.54
C PRO A 338 -6.10 19.32 14.89
N ASN A 339 -6.49 18.27 15.62
CA ASN A 339 -7.10 18.37 16.93
C ASN A 339 -6.08 18.41 18.08
N GLN A 340 -4.83 18.04 17.83
CA GLN A 340 -3.78 17.92 18.86
C GLN A 340 -2.62 18.92 18.67
N VAL A 341 -2.64 19.72 17.61
CA VAL A 341 -1.64 20.78 17.40
C VAL A 341 -1.81 21.93 18.41
N GLU A 342 -0.71 22.62 18.69
CA GLU A 342 -0.75 23.88 19.45
C GLU A 342 -1.66 24.90 18.74
N ASN A 343 -2.49 25.61 19.51
CA ASN A 343 -3.51 26.53 18.98
C ASN A 343 -4.46 25.90 17.94
N ALA A 344 -4.93 24.67 18.20
CA ALA A 344 -5.80 23.90 17.30
C ALA A 344 -6.96 24.69 16.67
N GLN A 345 -7.61 25.62 17.39
CA GLN A 345 -8.70 26.40 16.82
C GLN A 345 -8.24 27.35 15.71
N GLU A 346 -7.10 28.02 15.91
CA GLU A 346 -6.51 28.90 14.91
C GLU A 346 -6.03 28.10 13.69
N PHE A 347 -5.38 26.95 13.95
CA PHE A 347 -4.97 26.04 12.89
C PHE A 347 -6.14 25.56 12.03
N LYS A 348 -7.26 25.17 12.65
CA LYS A 348 -8.50 24.79 11.94
C LYS A 348 -9.08 25.93 11.12
N ASN A 349 -9.01 27.16 11.62
CA ASN A 349 -9.46 28.34 10.85
C ASN A 349 -8.56 28.56 9.62
N GLN A 350 -7.25 28.36 9.74
CA GLN A 350 -6.32 28.43 8.60
C GLN A 350 -6.67 27.35 7.55
N LEU A 351 -6.95 26.12 7.97
CA LEU A 351 -7.41 25.06 7.06
C LEU A 351 -8.69 25.46 6.31
N ALA A 352 -9.67 26.03 7.02
CA ALA A 352 -10.91 26.51 6.41
C ALA A 352 -10.67 27.62 5.37
N THR A 353 -9.71 28.53 5.61
CA THR A 353 -9.35 29.56 4.59
C THR A 353 -8.74 28.97 3.32
N LYS A 354 -8.15 27.77 3.41
CA LYS A 354 -7.65 27.00 2.26
C LYS A 354 -8.72 26.08 1.65
N GLY A 355 -9.98 26.20 2.07
CA GLY A 355 -11.07 25.36 1.57
C GLY A 355 -11.16 23.97 2.21
N ILE A 356 -10.36 23.67 3.23
CA ILE A 356 -10.38 22.39 3.94
C ILE A 356 -11.37 22.48 5.10
N ASN A 357 -12.53 21.85 4.93
CA ASN A 357 -13.62 21.86 5.90
C ASN A 357 -13.64 20.58 6.77
N PRO A 358 -14.06 20.67 8.05
CA PRO A 358 -14.18 19.49 8.91
C PRO A 358 -15.39 18.64 8.52
N VAL A 359 -15.17 17.32 8.49
CA VAL A 359 -16.20 16.29 8.46
C VAL A 359 -16.44 15.81 9.90
N GLN A 360 -17.70 15.79 10.33
CA GLN A 360 -18.06 15.39 11.69
C GLN A 360 -18.40 13.89 11.72
N LEU A 361 -17.64 13.12 12.49
CA LEU A 361 -17.87 11.71 12.72
C LEU A 361 -18.45 11.47 14.10
N GLN A 362 -19.50 10.66 14.16
CA GLN A 362 -20.02 10.18 15.45
C GLN A 362 -19.29 8.89 15.81
N VAL A 363 -18.45 8.96 16.84
CA VAL A 363 -17.73 7.81 17.38
C VAL A 363 -18.48 7.31 18.61
N SER A 364 -18.95 6.07 18.56
CA SER A 364 -19.55 5.42 19.73
C SER A 364 -18.43 4.88 20.62
N SER A 365 -18.17 5.55 21.74
CA SER A 365 -17.23 5.08 22.76
C SER A 365 -17.99 4.35 23.89
N LYS A 366 -17.28 3.51 24.67
CA LYS A 366 -17.83 2.84 25.86
C LYS A 366 -18.42 3.82 26.89
N ASN A 367 -18.05 5.11 26.83
CA ASN A 367 -18.50 6.19 27.70
C ASN A 367 -19.54 7.15 27.06
N GLY A 368 -20.05 6.87 25.86
CA GLY A 368 -21.04 7.70 25.16
C GLY A 368 -20.69 8.00 23.70
N GLN A 369 -21.56 8.75 23.01
CA GLN A 369 -21.28 9.26 21.67
C GLN A 369 -20.38 10.49 21.76
N SER A 370 -19.23 10.47 21.07
CA SER A 370 -18.35 11.62 20.91
C SER A 370 -18.31 12.05 19.44
N VAL A 371 -18.41 13.36 19.18
CA VAL A 371 -18.24 13.91 17.83
C VAL A 371 -16.76 14.21 17.62
N LEU A 372 -16.19 13.63 16.57
CA LEU A 372 -14.81 13.84 16.15
C LEU A 372 -14.81 14.64 14.84
N ASN A 373 -14.07 15.76 14.82
CA ASN A 373 -13.86 16.53 13.60
C ASN A 373 -12.64 15.98 12.86
N VAL A 374 -12.84 15.53 11.63
CA VAL A 374 -11.82 14.97 10.75
C VAL A 374 -11.63 15.89 9.55
N PHE A 375 -10.40 16.02 9.06
CA PHE A 375 -10.05 16.89 7.94
C PHE A 375 -9.43 16.06 6.82
N PRO A 376 -10.25 15.34 6.02
CA PRO A 376 -9.76 14.41 5.01
C PRO A 376 -9.26 15.16 3.78
N ALA A 377 -8.13 15.84 3.92
CA ALA A 377 -7.47 16.60 2.88
C ALA A 377 -5.95 16.55 3.05
N ALA A 378 -5.24 16.79 1.96
CA ALA A 378 -3.81 17.02 1.94
C ALA A 378 -3.49 18.37 1.29
N ILE A 379 -2.42 19.01 1.74
CA ILE A 379 -1.81 20.15 1.05
C ILE A 379 -0.51 19.67 0.43
N LEU A 380 -0.40 19.82 -0.88
CA LEU A 380 0.82 19.57 -1.64
C LEU A 380 1.51 20.91 -1.85
N SER A 381 2.78 21.01 -1.46
CA SER A 381 3.60 22.21 -1.60
C SER A 381 4.79 21.90 -2.51
N TYR A 382 4.88 22.63 -3.63
CA TYR A 382 5.97 22.51 -4.59
C TYR A 382 6.45 23.91 -4.98
N ARG A 383 7.75 24.19 -4.75
CA ARG A 383 8.34 25.53 -4.91
C ARG A 383 7.54 26.57 -4.08
N GLU A 384 6.98 27.59 -4.72
CA GLU A 384 6.15 28.63 -4.10
C GLU A 384 4.64 28.37 -4.23
N LYS A 385 4.24 27.25 -4.85
CA LYS A 385 2.84 26.90 -5.10
C LYS A 385 2.34 25.89 -4.06
N GLU A 386 1.09 26.05 -3.67
CA GLU A 386 0.36 25.09 -2.84
C GLU A 386 -0.94 24.71 -3.52
N GLU A 387 -1.28 23.42 -3.48
CA GLU A 387 -2.54 22.90 -3.97
C GLU A 387 -3.17 21.96 -2.93
N VAL A 388 -4.49 21.98 -2.87
CA VAL A 388 -5.25 21.14 -1.93
C VAL A 388 -5.75 19.90 -2.68
N ALA A 389 -5.48 18.73 -2.12
CA ALA A 389 -6.08 17.47 -2.53
C ALA A 389 -7.16 17.06 -1.52
N ILE A 390 -8.38 16.87 -2.01
CA ILE A 390 -9.49 16.35 -1.19
C ILE A 390 -9.36 14.81 -1.16
N LEU A 391 -9.37 14.23 0.05
CA LEU A 391 -9.21 12.79 0.26
C LEU A 391 -10.53 12.09 0.57
N LEU A 392 -11.61 12.84 0.83
CA LEU A 392 -12.96 12.30 1.00
C LEU A 392 -13.91 12.95 0.01
N GLU A 393 -14.45 12.14 -0.89
CA GLU A 393 -15.38 12.57 -1.92
C GLU A 393 -16.74 12.98 -1.36
N ASP A 394 -17.30 14.05 -1.90
CA ASP A 394 -18.67 14.48 -1.59
C ASP A 394 -19.66 13.74 -2.51
N VAL A 395 -19.88 12.46 -2.21
CA VAL A 395 -20.82 11.61 -2.92
C VAL A 395 -22.09 11.39 -2.12
N MET A 396 -23.24 11.41 -2.82
CA MET A 396 -24.53 11.12 -2.21
C MET A 396 -24.70 9.60 -2.04
N VAL A 397 -24.20 9.07 -0.93
CA VAL A 397 -24.29 7.64 -0.56
C VAL A 397 -25.09 7.45 0.72
N PHE A 398 -25.74 6.28 0.83
CA PHE A 398 -26.56 5.92 1.98
C PHE A 398 -25.72 5.43 3.18
N ASP A 399 -24.49 4.98 2.93
CA ASP A 399 -23.57 4.43 3.92
C ASP A 399 -22.24 5.22 3.95
N PRO A 400 -21.83 5.79 5.10
CA PRO A 400 -20.51 6.41 5.27
C PRO A 400 -19.33 5.52 4.88
N ALA A 401 -19.45 4.18 4.99
CA ALA A 401 -18.39 3.26 4.56
C ALA A 401 -18.25 3.21 3.03
N GLU A 402 -19.34 3.38 2.29
CA GLU A 402 -19.34 3.44 0.83
C GLU A 402 -18.68 4.73 0.33
N GLN A 403 -18.93 5.86 1.00
CA GLN A 403 -18.27 7.14 0.71
C GLN A 403 -16.74 7.00 0.77
N VAL A 404 -16.26 6.35 1.83
CA VAL A 404 -14.84 6.08 2.02
C VAL A 404 -14.29 5.18 0.92
N ASN A 405 -15.00 4.14 0.51
CA ASN A 405 -14.56 3.25 -0.59
C ASN A 405 -14.39 4.02 -1.90
N VAL A 406 -15.37 4.84 -2.28
CA VAL A 406 -15.29 5.68 -3.49
C VAL A 406 -14.10 6.65 -3.39
N SER A 407 -13.88 7.21 -2.21
CA SER A 407 -12.76 8.12 -1.97
C SER A 407 -11.41 7.43 -2.12
N ILE A 408 -11.28 6.18 -1.63
CA ILE A 408 -10.06 5.37 -1.80
C ILE A 408 -9.82 5.06 -3.28
N GLN A 409 -10.87 4.73 -4.05
CA GLN A 409 -10.75 4.47 -5.50
C GLN A 409 -10.31 5.70 -6.29
N GLN A 410 -10.70 6.90 -5.86
CA GLN A 410 -10.33 8.17 -6.53
C GLN A 410 -9.05 8.81 -5.97
N LEU A 411 -8.47 8.21 -4.93
CA LEU A 411 -7.34 8.77 -4.18
C LEU A 411 -6.14 9.11 -5.09
N GLU A 412 -5.74 8.17 -5.96
CA GLU A 412 -4.63 8.40 -6.90
C GLU A 412 -4.95 9.58 -7.83
N PHE A 413 -6.14 9.56 -8.45
CA PHE A 413 -6.56 10.59 -9.37
C PHE A 413 -6.59 11.98 -8.72
N ASN A 414 -7.11 12.09 -7.50
CA ASN A 414 -7.19 13.35 -6.77
C ASN A 414 -5.81 13.91 -6.43
N LEU A 415 -4.92 13.06 -5.92
CA LEU A 415 -3.55 13.45 -5.64
C LEU A 415 -2.82 13.84 -6.94
N ALA A 416 -2.91 13.03 -7.99
CA ALA A 416 -2.27 13.28 -9.28
C ALA A 416 -2.81 14.55 -9.94
N ARG A 417 -4.10 14.84 -9.82
CA ARG A 417 -4.72 16.10 -10.27
C ARG A 417 -4.10 17.31 -9.56
N SER A 418 -3.97 17.26 -8.23
CA SER A 418 -3.34 18.33 -7.45
C SER A 418 -1.85 18.49 -7.78
N LEU A 419 -1.13 17.39 -8.01
CA LEU A 419 0.27 17.43 -8.46
C LEU A 419 0.40 18.06 -9.86
N SER A 420 -0.46 17.68 -10.79
CA SER A 420 -0.49 18.27 -12.14
C SER A 420 -0.74 19.77 -12.10
N ALA A 421 -1.65 20.23 -11.23
CA ALA A 421 -1.90 21.67 -11.02
C ALA A 421 -0.67 22.42 -10.47
N LEU A 422 0.14 21.79 -9.63
CA LEU A 422 1.40 22.37 -9.13
C LEU A 422 2.48 22.47 -10.21
N LEU A 423 2.59 21.45 -11.05
CA LEU A 423 3.59 21.36 -12.12
C LEU A 423 3.28 22.28 -13.30
N GLN A 424 2.00 22.60 -13.54
CA GLN A 424 1.61 23.54 -14.58
C GLN A 424 2.08 24.96 -14.24
N GLU A 425 3.01 25.51 -15.04
CA GLU A 425 3.50 26.87 -14.88
C GLU A 425 2.45 27.92 -15.28
N GLU A 426 1.74 27.70 -16.40
CA GLU A 426 0.65 28.53 -16.90
C GLU A 426 -0.55 27.68 -17.34
N LYS A 427 -1.77 28.15 -17.07
CA LYS A 427 -2.98 27.48 -17.57
C LYS A 427 -3.09 27.67 -19.09
N PRO A 428 -3.31 26.59 -19.85
CA PRO A 428 -3.55 26.70 -21.28
C PRO A 428 -4.74 27.62 -21.58
N LYS A 429 -4.64 28.41 -22.65
CA LYS A 429 -5.63 29.43 -22.98
C LYS A 429 -6.70 28.89 -23.92
N VAL A 430 -7.96 29.15 -23.58
CA VAL A 430 -9.13 28.80 -24.41
C VAL A 430 -9.84 30.08 -24.84
N ALA A 431 -10.03 30.23 -26.15
CA ALA A 431 -10.76 31.35 -26.74
C ALA A 431 -12.24 31.00 -26.90
N MET A 432 -13.12 31.82 -26.32
CA MET A 432 -14.54 31.86 -26.64
C MET A 432 -14.75 32.89 -27.76
N ILE A 433 -14.90 32.41 -29.00
CA ILE A 433 -14.98 33.26 -30.19
C ILE A 433 -16.25 34.10 -30.18
N THR A 434 -16.11 35.37 -30.57
CA THR A 434 -17.23 36.30 -30.77
C THR A 434 -17.13 37.06 -32.10
N GLY A 435 -18.30 37.53 -32.56
CA GLY A 435 -18.46 38.39 -33.74
C GLY A 435 -19.65 37.97 -34.61
N HIS A 436 -20.05 36.71 -34.52
CA HIS A 436 -21.03 36.08 -35.41
C HIS A 436 -22.34 35.75 -34.69
N GLY A 437 -22.64 36.47 -33.60
CA GLY A 437 -23.87 36.28 -32.82
C GLY A 437 -23.87 35.00 -31.98
N GLU A 438 -22.69 34.60 -31.51
CA GLU A 438 -22.46 33.53 -30.55
C GLU A 438 -23.13 33.83 -29.19
N LEU A 439 -23.30 32.80 -28.37
CA LEU A 439 -23.87 32.92 -27.02
C LEU A 439 -23.12 33.96 -26.17
N SER A 440 -23.88 34.81 -25.46
CA SER A 440 -23.34 35.85 -24.58
C SER A 440 -22.59 35.28 -23.38
N ALA A 441 -21.79 36.12 -22.70
CA ALA A 441 -21.06 35.72 -21.50
C ALA A 441 -21.95 35.14 -20.40
N LEU A 442 -23.17 35.66 -20.23
CA LEU A 442 -24.12 35.15 -19.25
C LEU A 442 -24.62 33.74 -19.62
N GLN A 443 -24.85 33.49 -20.91
CA GLN A 443 -25.32 32.19 -21.40
C GLN A 443 -24.21 31.13 -21.39
N THR A 444 -22.95 31.53 -21.53
CA THR A 444 -21.78 30.65 -21.43
C THR A 444 -21.14 30.65 -20.04
N ALA A 445 -21.77 31.24 -19.03
CA ALA A 445 -21.15 31.41 -17.71
C ALA A 445 -20.84 30.05 -17.05
N GLY A 446 -21.76 29.08 -17.13
CA GLY A 446 -21.56 27.75 -16.53
C GLY A 446 -20.36 27.00 -17.13
N ILE A 447 -20.28 26.91 -18.46
CA ILE A 447 -19.12 26.27 -19.13
C ILE A 447 -17.83 27.08 -18.92
N GLY A 448 -17.92 28.41 -18.90
CA GLY A 448 -16.77 29.27 -18.61
C GLY A 448 -16.20 29.03 -17.20
N MET A 449 -17.07 28.89 -16.20
CA MET A 449 -16.67 28.55 -14.82
C MET A 449 -16.02 27.17 -14.77
N ALA A 450 -16.64 26.15 -15.36
CA ALA A 450 -16.09 24.79 -15.40
C ALA A 450 -14.71 24.72 -16.10
N LEU A 451 -14.56 25.41 -17.23
CA LEU A 451 -13.27 25.47 -17.94
C LEU A 451 -12.23 26.29 -17.17
N SER A 452 -12.62 27.32 -16.43
CA SER A 452 -11.69 28.18 -15.69
C SER A 452 -10.91 27.46 -14.58
N GLU A 453 -11.39 26.28 -14.16
CA GLU A 453 -10.66 25.40 -13.25
C GLU A 453 -9.29 25.00 -13.82
N HIS A 454 -9.22 24.72 -15.12
CA HIS A 454 -8.02 24.18 -15.78
C HIS A 454 -7.44 25.07 -16.89
N TYR A 455 -8.23 26.01 -17.40
CA TYR A 455 -7.88 26.85 -18.55
C TYR A 455 -8.05 28.33 -18.24
N THR A 456 -7.24 29.17 -18.87
CA THR A 456 -7.53 30.61 -18.94
C THR A 456 -8.53 30.85 -20.07
N VAL A 457 -9.79 31.09 -19.69
CA VAL A 457 -10.88 31.32 -20.65
C VAL A 457 -11.01 32.80 -20.95
N GLU A 458 -10.76 33.19 -22.20
CA GLU A 458 -10.92 34.57 -22.65
C GLU A 458 -11.91 34.66 -23.82
N ARG A 459 -12.59 35.79 -23.96
CA ARG A 459 -13.42 36.04 -25.14
C ARG A 459 -12.58 36.70 -26.22
N PHE A 460 -12.61 36.12 -27.42
CA PHE A 460 -11.83 36.61 -28.55
C PHE A 460 -12.75 37.06 -29.68
N SER A 461 -12.79 38.38 -29.92
CA SER A 461 -13.55 38.96 -31.03
C SER A 461 -12.73 38.96 -32.31
N THR A 462 -13.23 38.26 -33.33
CA THR A 462 -12.67 38.27 -34.69
C THR A 462 -12.85 39.61 -35.40
N GLN A 463 -13.77 40.45 -34.91
CA GLN A 463 -14.07 41.77 -35.45
C GLN A 463 -13.23 42.90 -34.83
N THR A 464 -12.44 42.59 -33.78
CA THR A 464 -11.62 43.58 -33.07
C THR A 464 -10.14 43.40 -33.41
N TYR A 465 -9.68 44.15 -34.42
CA TYR A 465 -8.31 44.13 -34.90
C TYR A 465 -7.61 45.48 -34.76
N LYS A 466 -6.27 45.44 -34.70
CA LYS A 466 -5.44 46.63 -34.79
C LYS A 466 -5.47 47.14 -36.24
N ALA A 467 -5.73 48.43 -36.44
CA ALA A 467 -5.67 49.05 -37.76
C ALA A 467 -4.23 49.46 -38.09
N LEU A 468 -3.79 49.13 -39.30
CA LEU A 468 -2.55 49.64 -39.90
C LEU A 468 -2.67 51.14 -40.20
N PRO A 469 -1.57 51.88 -40.43
CA PRO A 469 -1.60 53.31 -40.75
C PRO A 469 -2.44 53.67 -41.99
N ASN A 470 -2.69 52.71 -42.88
CA ASN A 470 -3.54 52.83 -44.07
C ASN A 470 -5.03 52.52 -43.79
N GLY A 471 -5.40 52.18 -42.55
CA GLY A 471 -6.77 51.85 -42.14
C GLY A 471 -7.17 50.38 -42.36
N GLU A 472 -6.29 49.55 -42.91
CA GLU A 472 -6.56 48.12 -43.13
C GLU A 472 -6.34 47.29 -41.85
N PRO A 473 -7.03 46.15 -41.69
CA PRO A 473 -6.78 45.22 -40.60
C PRO A 473 -5.36 44.66 -40.61
N ASP A 474 -4.68 44.71 -39.46
CA ASP A 474 -3.43 43.99 -39.23
C ASP A 474 -3.74 42.49 -39.04
N ILE A 475 -3.74 41.76 -40.15
CA ILE A 475 -4.08 40.33 -40.21
C ILE A 475 -3.08 39.48 -39.42
N GLU A 476 -1.79 39.80 -39.51
CA GLU A 476 -0.73 39.06 -38.81
C GLU A 476 -0.87 39.18 -37.30
N ASP A 477 -1.25 40.36 -36.79
CA ASP A 477 -1.50 40.55 -35.37
C ASP A 477 -2.67 39.72 -34.85
N LEU A 478 -3.76 39.67 -35.62
CA LEU A 478 -4.95 38.92 -35.22
C LEU A 478 -4.67 37.41 -35.17
N ILE A 479 -3.98 36.86 -36.19
CA ILE A 479 -3.58 35.46 -36.21
C ILE A 479 -2.62 35.17 -35.05
N ARG A 480 -1.62 36.02 -34.81
CA ARG A 480 -0.69 35.87 -33.69
C ARG A 480 -1.40 35.82 -32.34
N ARG A 481 -2.38 36.71 -32.11
CA ARG A 481 -3.18 36.71 -30.87
C ARG A 481 -4.05 35.47 -30.76
N LEU A 482 -4.69 35.04 -31.84
CA LEU A 482 -5.50 33.82 -31.85
C LEU A 482 -4.65 32.57 -31.62
N ASN A 483 -3.41 32.53 -32.13
CA ASN A 483 -2.46 31.43 -31.93
C ASN A 483 -1.92 31.33 -30.50
N THR A 484 -2.19 32.30 -29.61
CA THR A 484 -1.90 32.14 -28.18
C THR A 484 -2.89 31.22 -27.45
N PHE A 485 -3.98 30.83 -28.12
CA PHE A 485 -5.00 29.93 -27.58
C PHE A 485 -4.82 28.52 -28.14
N GLU A 486 -4.85 27.51 -27.27
CA GLU A 486 -4.75 26.10 -27.69
C GLU A 486 -6.05 25.59 -28.33
N LEU A 487 -7.18 26.15 -27.89
CA LEU A 487 -8.52 25.81 -28.36
C LEU A 487 -9.35 27.08 -28.58
N ALA A 488 -10.06 27.14 -29.70
CA ALA A 488 -11.07 28.15 -29.99
C ALA A 488 -12.47 27.51 -30.09
N ILE A 489 -13.38 27.97 -29.23
CA ILE A 489 -14.76 27.51 -29.10
C ILE A 489 -15.70 28.51 -29.76
N ILE A 490 -16.52 28.03 -30.69
CA ILE A 490 -17.52 28.81 -31.41
C ILE A 490 -18.90 28.30 -31.00
N ALA A 491 -19.56 29.05 -30.12
CA ALA A 491 -20.78 28.63 -29.45
C ALA A 491 -22.04 29.20 -30.12
N LYS A 492 -22.74 28.37 -30.90
CA LYS A 492 -24.01 28.68 -31.56
C LYS A 492 -23.96 29.99 -32.37
N PRO A 493 -23.13 30.07 -33.42
CA PRO A 493 -23.09 31.26 -34.27
C PRO A 493 -24.42 31.42 -35.01
N THR A 494 -24.92 32.65 -35.12
CA THR A 494 -26.21 32.98 -35.76
C THR A 494 -26.06 33.84 -37.01
N LYS A 495 -24.86 34.35 -37.29
CA LYS A 495 -24.52 35.14 -38.48
C LYS A 495 -23.52 34.39 -39.37
N THR A 496 -23.51 34.75 -40.64
CA THR A 496 -22.53 34.22 -41.60
C THR A 496 -21.14 34.80 -41.36
N PHE A 497 -20.13 33.94 -41.41
CA PHE A 497 -18.72 34.32 -41.35
C PHE A 497 -18.29 34.95 -42.69
N SER A 498 -17.56 36.08 -42.63
CA SER A 498 -16.98 36.67 -43.83
C SER A 498 -15.82 35.82 -44.36
N GLU A 499 -15.41 36.04 -45.61
CA GLU A 499 -14.23 35.34 -46.18
C GLU A 499 -12.96 35.61 -45.35
N LEU A 500 -12.86 36.79 -44.74
CA LEU A 500 -11.76 37.15 -43.87
C LEU A 500 -11.82 36.41 -42.52
N ASP A 501 -13.01 36.24 -41.93
CA ASP A 501 -13.16 35.45 -40.70
C ASP A 501 -12.84 33.96 -40.95
N LYS A 502 -13.29 33.42 -42.08
CA LYS A 502 -12.96 32.05 -42.51
C LYS A 502 -11.46 31.87 -42.68
N TYR A 503 -10.80 32.83 -43.33
CA TYR A 503 -9.35 32.81 -43.51
C TYR A 503 -8.61 32.79 -42.16
N PHE A 504 -9.04 33.56 -41.16
CA PHE A 504 -8.38 33.55 -39.85
C PHE A 504 -8.51 32.22 -39.10
N LEU A 505 -9.71 31.65 -39.09
CA LEU A 505 -9.95 30.36 -38.45
C LEU A 505 -9.22 29.23 -39.17
N ASP A 506 -9.12 29.30 -40.50
CA ASP A 506 -8.33 28.37 -41.31
C ASP A 506 -6.84 28.47 -40.98
N GLN A 507 -6.27 29.68 -40.93
CA GLN A 507 -4.86 29.87 -40.56
C GLN A 507 -4.55 29.42 -39.13
N TYR A 508 -5.47 29.64 -38.19
CA TYR A 508 -5.36 29.12 -36.83
C TYR A 508 -5.33 27.58 -36.80
N ALA A 509 -6.24 26.93 -37.52
CA ALA A 509 -6.29 25.47 -37.63
C ALA A 509 -5.03 24.90 -38.32
N MET A 510 -4.58 25.54 -39.40
CA MET A 510 -3.34 25.18 -40.10
C MET A 510 -2.09 25.36 -39.22
N GLY A 511 -2.13 26.31 -38.28
CA GLY A 511 -1.09 26.55 -37.28
C GLY A 511 -1.06 25.53 -36.13
N GLY A 512 -1.93 24.52 -36.13
CA GLY A 512 -2.04 23.50 -35.08
C GLY A 512 -3.03 23.83 -33.98
N GLY A 513 -3.80 24.93 -34.12
CA GLY A 513 -4.88 25.29 -33.20
C GLY A 513 -6.09 24.37 -33.33
N HIS A 514 -6.80 24.14 -32.23
CA HIS A 514 -7.96 23.26 -32.19
C HIS A 514 -9.26 24.08 -32.29
N LEU A 515 -10.18 23.68 -33.16
CA LEU A 515 -11.48 24.34 -33.32
C LEU A 515 -12.61 23.45 -32.80
N MET A 516 -13.49 24.01 -31.98
CA MET A 516 -14.69 23.33 -31.51
C MET A 516 -15.93 24.16 -31.85
N TRP A 517 -16.82 23.56 -32.63
CA TRP A 517 -18.04 24.21 -33.11
C TRP A 517 -19.27 23.60 -32.44
N PHE A 518 -20.02 24.41 -31.71
CA PHE A 518 -21.34 24.03 -31.20
C PHE A 518 -22.39 24.62 -32.13
N ILE A 519 -22.78 23.84 -33.14
CA ILE A 519 -23.80 24.22 -34.12
C ILE A 519 -25.10 23.48 -33.81
N ASP A 520 -26.23 24.17 -33.95
CA ASP A 520 -27.53 23.50 -33.92
C ASP A 520 -27.69 22.71 -35.22
N GLY A 521 -28.20 21.47 -35.13
CA GLY A 521 -28.57 20.69 -36.30
C GLY A 521 -29.71 21.39 -37.04
N VAL A 522 -29.55 21.57 -38.36
CA VAL A 522 -30.53 22.18 -39.25
C VAL A 522 -31.74 21.28 -39.45
#